data_AF-A0A1V5VXU1-F1
#
_entry.id   AF-A0A1V5VXU1-F1
#
_cell.length_a   1.000
_cell.length_b   1.000
_cell.length_c   1.000
_cell.angle_alpha   90.00
_cell.angle_beta   90.00
_cell.angle_gamma   90.00
#
_symmetry.space_group_name_H-M   'P 1'
#
loop_
_entity.id
_entity.type
_entity.pdbx_description
1 polymer ?
#
loop_
_entity_poly.entity_id
_entity_poly.type
_entity_poly.pdbx_seq_one_letter_code
_entity_poly.pdbx_strand_id
1 'polypeptide(L)'
;MKLFVYTIAAASMFVACTNSDAKQDAQKMAELFCKQNTIVTQAKDLTDSLVLKQLEEIEEEANKINKEIESKYSKDTKAMETFAKTYQEYILQCK
;
A
#
# COMPACT_ATOMS: atom_id res chain seq x y z
N MET A 1 14.27 38.91 -37.41
CA MET A 1 14.72 37.52 -37.65
C MET A 1 14.85 36.83 -36.29
N LYS A 2 13.93 35.91 -36.02
CA LYS A 2 13.95 34.78 -35.07
C LYS A 2 14.51 35.01 -33.66
N LEU A 3 13.59 35.31 -32.75
CA LEU A 3 13.62 34.89 -31.34
C LEU A 3 13.71 33.35 -31.26
N PHE A 4 14.73 32.82 -30.59
CA PHE A 4 14.68 31.50 -29.98
C PHE A 4 15.27 31.60 -28.58
N VAL A 5 14.39 31.90 -27.64
CA VAL A 5 14.65 31.84 -26.20
C VAL A 5 14.66 30.36 -25.83
N TYR A 6 15.84 29.80 -25.58
CA TYR A 6 16.00 28.48 -24.98
C TYR A 6 15.76 28.60 -23.47
N THR A 7 14.50 28.59 -23.04
CA THR A 7 14.14 28.36 -21.64
C THR A 7 14.08 26.86 -21.39
N ILE A 8 15.26 26.22 -21.25
CA ILE A 8 15.36 24.92 -20.61
C ILE A 8 15.47 25.18 -19.10
N ALA A 9 14.33 25.24 -18.44
CA ALA A 9 14.23 25.15 -17.00
C ALA A 9 13.01 24.29 -16.63
N ALA A 10 12.96 23.09 -17.21
CA ALA A 10 12.09 22.01 -16.76
C ALA A 10 12.89 21.08 -15.85
N ALA A 11 13.36 21.61 -14.73
CA ALA A 11 13.93 20.81 -13.66
C ALA A 11 13.51 21.43 -12.34
N SER A 12 13.19 20.58 -11.37
CA SER A 12 12.96 20.86 -9.95
C SER A 12 11.52 21.15 -9.46
N MET A 13 10.55 20.29 -9.78
CA MET A 13 9.39 20.06 -8.88
C MET A 13 8.93 18.59 -8.91
N PHE A 14 9.78 17.65 -8.47
CA PHE A 14 9.36 16.27 -8.17
C PHE A 14 10.01 15.75 -6.89
N VAL A 15 10.04 16.55 -5.82
CA VAL A 15 10.53 16.10 -4.51
C VAL A 15 9.59 16.59 -3.42
N ALA A 16 8.32 16.20 -3.47
CA ALA A 16 7.38 16.49 -2.37
C ALA A 16 6.13 15.59 -2.27
N CYS A 17 6.05 14.44 -2.94
CA CYS A 17 4.85 13.56 -2.85
C CYS A 17 5.12 12.15 -2.32
N THR A 18 6.35 11.78 -1.96
CA THR A 18 6.71 10.39 -1.63
C THR A 18 6.06 9.85 -0.35
N ASN A 19 5.75 10.71 0.63
CA ASN A 19 5.10 10.26 1.87
C ASN A 19 3.60 9.96 1.72
N SER A 20 2.93 10.47 0.68
CA SER A 20 1.51 10.18 0.45
C SER A 20 1.33 8.74 -0.02
N ASP A 21 2.22 8.27 -0.89
CA ASP A 21 2.13 6.95 -1.52
C ASP A 21 2.35 5.84 -0.49
N ALA A 22 3.37 5.97 0.38
CA ALA A 22 3.62 5.01 1.45
C ALA A 22 2.46 4.89 2.44
N LYS A 23 1.77 6.00 2.73
CA LYS A 23 0.55 5.99 3.56
C LYS A 23 -0.61 5.27 2.87
N GLN A 24 -0.82 5.54 1.58
CA GLN A 24 -1.89 4.89 0.82
C GLN A 24 -1.65 3.39 0.67
N ASP A 25 -0.42 2.98 0.37
CA ASP A 25 -0.06 1.57 0.30
C ASP A 25 -0.25 0.88 1.68
N ALA A 26 0.10 1.56 2.77
CA ALA A 26 -0.14 1.06 4.13
C ALA A 26 -1.63 0.91 4.45
N GLN A 27 -2.45 1.88 4.05
CA GLN A 27 -3.91 1.83 4.22
C GLN A 27 -4.50 0.64 3.46
N LYS A 28 -4.13 0.43 2.19
CA LYS A 28 -4.59 -0.72 1.41
C LYS A 28 -4.21 -2.05 2.04
N MET A 29 -2.97 -2.18 2.51
CA MET A 29 -2.51 -3.39 3.19
C MET A 29 -3.27 -3.63 4.51
N ALA A 30 -3.55 -2.56 5.26
CA ALA A 30 -4.34 -2.65 6.49
C ALA A 30 -5.81 -3.00 6.22
N GLU A 31 -6.41 -2.49 5.13
CA GLU A 31 -7.77 -2.87 4.72
C GLU A 31 -7.88 -4.36 4.38
N LEU A 32 -6.88 -4.92 3.68
CA LEU A 32 -6.81 -6.35 3.40
C LEU A 32 -6.71 -7.17 4.68
N PHE A 33 -5.87 -6.75 5.62
CA PHE A 33 -5.77 -7.36 6.94
C PHE A 33 -7.12 -7.30 7.69
N CYS A 34 -7.79 -6.14 7.73
CA CYS A 34 -9.09 -6.04 8.39
C CYS A 34 -10.15 -6.94 7.73
N LYS A 35 -10.18 -7.03 6.38
CA LYS A 35 -11.08 -7.93 5.65
C LYS A 35 -10.81 -9.39 6.01
N GLN A 36 -9.55 -9.80 6.03
CA GLN A 36 -9.14 -11.14 6.44
C GLN A 36 -9.63 -11.45 7.86
N ASN A 37 -9.38 -10.55 8.81
CA ASN A 37 -9.78 -10.74 10.20
C ASN A 37 -11.32 -10.79 10.35
N THR A 38 -12.05 -10.00 9.56
CA THR A 38 -13.52 -10.03 9.52
C THR A 38 -14.02 -11.40 9.03
N ILE A 39 -13.46 -11.91 7.93
CA ILE A 39 -13.82 -13.22 7.38
C ILE A 39 -13.54 -14.31 8.41
N VAL A 40 -12.36 -14.34 9.02
CA VAL A 40 -11.98 -15.34 10.02
C VAL A 40 -12.88 -15.28 11.25
N THR A 41 -13.26 -14.07 11.69
CA THR A 41 -14.13 -13.88 12.86
C THR A 41 -15.58 -14.27 12.59
N GLN A 42 -16.08 -14.05 11.36
CA GLN A 42 -17.46 -14.32 10.98
C GLN A 42 -17.67 -15.73 10.40
N ALA A 43 -16.61 -16.40 9.97
CA ALA A 43 -16.66 -17.75 9.42
C ALA A 43 -17.10 -18.75 10.50
N LYS A 44 -18.16 -19.51 10.19
CA LYS A 44 -18.59 -20.65 11.02
C LYS A 44 -17.68 -21.86 10.85
N ASP A 45 -17.06 -21.98 9.67
CA ASP A 45 -16.15 -23.05 9.30
C ASP A 45 -15.06 -22.45 8.39
N LEU A 46 -13.80 -22.56 8.80
CA LEU A 46 -12.65 -22.06 8.04
C LEU A 46 -12.24 -23.00 6.89
N THR A 47 -12.84 -24.19 6.81
CA THR A 47 -12.63 -25.13 5.72
C THR A 47 -13.65 -25.00 4.60
N ASP A 48 -14.66 -24.12 4.77
CA ASP A 48 -15.62 -23.79 3.74
C ASP A 48 -14.91 -23.23 2.50
N SER A 49 -15.22 -23.78 1.32
CA SER A 49 -14.53 -23.45 0.07
C SER A 49 -14.70 -21.99 -0.35
N LEU A 50 -15.79 -21.33 0.03
CA LEU A 50 -16.00 -19.91 -0.21
C LEU A 50 -15.13 -19.06 0.71
N VAL A 51 -15.03 -19.44 1.99
CA VAL A 51 -14.16 -18.77 2.97
C VAL A 51 -12.70 -18.90 2.54
N LEU A 52 -12.26 -20.10 2.17
CA LEU A 52 -10.90 -20.34 1.69
C LEU A 52 -10.58 -19.51 0.44
N LYS A 53 -11.51 -19.46 -0.53
CA LYS A 53 -11.32 -18.65 -1.74
C LYS A 53 -11.21 -17.16 -1.44
N GLN A 54 -12.02 -16.63 -0.52
CA GLN A 54 -11.94 -15.23 -0.12
C GLN A 54 -10.60 -14.90 0.57
N LEU A 55 -10.09 -15.83 1.39
CA LEU A 55 -8.79 -15.68 2.04
C LEU A 55 -7.65 -15.74 1.03
N GLU A 56 -7.73 -16.63 0.03
CA GLU A 56 -6.75 -16.75 -1.06
C GLU A 56 -6.71 -15.47 -1.92
N GLU A 57 -7.86 -14.91 -2.29
CA GLU A 57 -7.93 -13.64 -3.04
C GLU A 57 -7.28 -12.49 -2.26
N ILE A 58 -7.48 -12.43 -0.94
CA ILE A 58 -6.83 -11.42 -0.08
C ILE A 58 -5.33 -11.64 -0.02
N GLU A 59 -4.87 -12.89 0.11
CA GLU A 59 -3.44 -13.23 0.14
C GLU A 59 -2.75 -12.86 -1.18
N GLU A 60 -3.37 -13.14 -2.33
CA GLU A 60 -2.85 -12.76 -3.64
C GLU A 60 -2.71 -11.24 -3.77
N GLU A 61 -3.72 -10.48 -3.35
CA GLU A 61 -3.69 -9.01 -3.41
C GLU A 61 -2.62 -8.44 -2.45
N ALA A 62 -2.53 -8.96 -1.23
CA ALA A 62 -1.52 -8.56 -0.25
C ALA A 62 -0.10 -8.85 -0.76
N ASN A 63 0.12 -10.03 -1.35
CA ASN A 63 1.41 -10.41 -1.94
C ASN A 63 1.80 -9.51 -3.11
N LYS A 64 0.83 -9.09 -3.94
CA LYS A 64 1.08 -8.13 -5.02
C LYS A 64 1.52 -6.78 -4.46
N ILE A 65 0.79 -6.26 -3.48
CA ILE A 65 1.12 -4.99 -2.81
C ILE A 65 2.50 -5.08 -2.15
N ASN A 66 2.82 -6.20 -1.49
CA ASN A 66 4.13 -6.38 -0.85
C ASN A 66 5.28 -6.32 -1.86
N LYS A 67 5.15 -6.98 -3.02
CA LYS A 67 6.14 -6.89 -4.11
C LYS A 67 6.28 -5.47 -4.65
N GLU A 68 5.17 -4.73 -4.76
CA GLU A 68 5.21 -3.32 -5.17
C GLU A 68 5.94 -2.45 -4.15
N ILE A 69 5.69 -2.65 -2.85
CA ILE A 69 6.34 -1.92 -1.74
C ILE A 69 7.84 -2.20 -1.73
N GLU A 70 8.25 -3.47 -1.82
CA GLU A 70 9.66 -3.86 -1.89
C GLU A 70 10.35 -3.16 -3.06
N SER A 71 9.73 -3.09 -4.23
CA SER A 71 10.27 -2.40 -5.40
C SER A 71 10.33 -0.87 -5.21
N LYS A 72 9.21 -0.26 -4.77
CA LYS A 72 9.06 1.20 -4.61
C LYS A 72 9.96 1.78 -3.52
N TYR A 73 10.11 1.07 -2.39
CA TYR A 73 10.70 1.62 -1.16
C TYR A 73 11.95 0.87 -0.67
N SER A 74 12.52 -0.07 -1.45
CA SER A 74 13.70 -0.89 -1.07
C SER A 74 14.88 -0.10 -0.46
N LYS A 75 15.03 1.17 -0.80
CA LYS A 75 16.11 2.05 -0.32
C LYS A 75 15.60 3.29 0.40
N ASP A 76 14.28 3.44 0.57
CA ASP A 76 13.67 4.60 1.22
C ASP A 76 13.19 4.23 2.63
N THR A 77 14.11 4.34 3.59
CA THR A 77 13.84 4.05 5.00
C THR A 77 12.71 4.91 5.57
N LYS A 78 12.58 6.18 5.17
CA LYS A 78 11.52 7.07 5.69
C LYS A 78 10.15 6.69 5.17
N ALA A 79 10.07 6.30 3.91
CA ALA A 79 8.84 5.76 3.34
C ALA A 79 8.43 4.46 4.06
N MET A 80 9.37 3.56 4.33
CA MET A 80 9.10 2.33 5.08
C MET A 80 8.69 2.56 6.53
N GLU A 81 9.29 3.53 7.23
CA GLU A 81 8.85 3.96 8.56
C GLU A 81 7.42 4.52 8.53
N THR A 82 7.11 5.36 7.54
CA THR A 82 5.77 5.91 7.35
C THR A 82 4.76 4.80 7.07
N PHE A 83 5.12 3.87 6.19
CA PHE A 83 4.31 2.69 5.89
C PHE A 83 4.01 1.89 7.15
N ALA A 84 5.04 1.48 7.89
CA ALA A 84 4.89 0.64 9.08
C ALA A 84 4.03 1.32 10.16
N LYS A 85 4.27 2.61 10.42
CA LYS A 85 3.50 3.38 11.39
C LYS A 85 2.03 3.50 10.97
N THR A 86 1.76 3.90 9.73
CA THR A 86 0.39 4.04 9.24
C THR A 86 -0.35 2.70 9.21
N TYR A 87 0.33 1.62 8.79
CA TYR A 87 -0.23 0.27 8.81
C TYR A 87 -0.65 -0.11 10.24
N GLN A 88 0.25 0.05 11.22
CA GLN A 88 -0.04 -0.24 12.62
C GLN A 88 -1.23 0.59 13.17
N GLU A 89 -1.27 1.89 12.88
CA GLU A 89 -2.36 2.77 13.31
C GLU A 89 -3.72 2.34 12.73
N TYR A 90 -3.74 1.83 11.50
CA TYR A 90 -4.97 1.38 10.84
C TYR A 90 -5.41 -0.01 11.32
N ILE A 91 -4.51 -0.99 11.49
CA ILE A 91 -4.93 -2.33 11.91
C ILE A 91 -5.47 -2.37 13.34
N LEU A 92 -5.03 -1.44 14.20
CA LEU A 92 -5.59 -1.27 15.56
C LEU A 92 -7.03 -0.75 15.54
N GLN A 93 -7.49 -0.21 14.41
CA GLN A 93 -8.86 0.26 14.20
C GLN A 93 -9.72 -0.77 13.48
N CYS A 94 -9.17 -1.92 13.07
CA CYS A 94 -9.98 -3.03 12.57
C CYS A 94 -10.97 -3.42 13.67
N LYS A 95 -12.26 -3.41 13.37
CA LYS A 95 -13.34 -3.84 14.26
C LYS A 95 -13.86 -5.20 13.85
#